data_AF-A0A1H1XLF6-F1
#
_entry.id   AF-A0A1H1XLF6-F1
#
_cell.length_a   1.000
_cell.length_b   1.000
_cell.length_c   1.000
_cell.angle_alpha   90.00
_cell.angle_beta   90.00
_cell.angle_gamma   90.00
#
_symmetry.space_group_name_H-M   'P 1'
#
loop_
_entity.id
_entity.type
_entity.pdbx_description
1 polymer ?
#
loop_
_entity_poly.entity_id
_entity_poly.type
_entity_poly.pdbx_seq_one_letter_code
_entity_poly.pdbx_strand_id
1 'polypeptide(L)'
;MSWKSLVSRVVKIGVREGVKYYKRSQRNKAGSQGSGPRPSGPSQGDGRSSGPAAARGGDYPGDYRGPVNVSYAPDLDGDADPGEVVWGWVPYEEDHSQGKDRPSLIVGKDGRWVLALMLTSQDHIPGGVGEVREDRHARWMNIGSGDWDSQGRPSEIRLDRVIRLDPQSIRREGSVMPREIFEQVAGNVDAG
;
A
#
# COMPACT_ATOMS: atom_id res chain seq x y z
N MET A 1 13.61 35.47 41.77
CA MET A 1 13.74 34.79 43.08
C MET A 1 13.13 33.41 42.96
N SER A 2 13.88 32.43 43.46
CA SER A 2 13.67 30.99 43.37
C SER A 2 12.43 30.53 44.12
N TRP A 3 11.67 29.58 43.54
CA TRP A 3 10.84 28.65 44.30
C TRP A 3 11.30 27.22 44.04
N LYS A 4 11.57 26.55 45.16
CA LYS A 4 12.11 25.21 45.29
C LYS A 4 10.95 24.19 45.27
N SER A 5 11.13 23.13 44.48
CA SER A 5 10.89 21.69 44.75
C SER A 5 9.76 21.26 45.71
N LEU A 6 8.99 20.25 45.30
CA LEU A 6 8.42 19.10 46.06
C LEU A 6 7.32 18.47 45.14
N VAL A 7 7.15 17.17 44.82
CA VAL A 7 7.69 15.88 45.30
C VAL A 7 7.56 14.83 44.18
N SER A 8 8.54 13.93 44.17
CA SER A 8 8.62 12.59 43.59
C SER A 8 7.33 11.78 43.40
N ARG A 9 7.20 11.10 42.24
CA ARG A 9 7.08 9.64 42.21
C ARG A 9 7.50 9.04 40.86
N VAL A 10 8.52 8.19 40.96
CA VAL A 10 9.07 7.32 39.92
C VAL A 10 8.19 6.09 39.76
N VAL A 11 7.87 5.70 38.53
CA VAL A 11 7.88 4.30 38.12
C VAL A 11 8.64 4.21 36.80
N LYS A 12 9.84 3.62 36.88
CA LYS A 12 10.64 3.15 35.75
C LYS A 12 9.92 1.95 35.13
N ILE A 13 9.54 2.04 33.86
CA ILE A 13 9.38 0.85 33.01
C ILE A 13 10.00 1.16 31.63
N GLY A 14 11.04 0.38 31.31
CA GLY A 14 11.37 -0.11 29.97
C GLY A 14 11.45 0.88 28.81
N VAL A 15 12.62 1.48 28.63
CA VAL A 15 13.08 2.00 27.33
C VAL A 15 13.59 0.82 26.51
N ARG A 16 12.99 0.52 25.35
CA ARG A 16 13.74 0.08 24.14
C ARG A 16 12.88 -0.08 22.88
N GLU A 17 13.43 0.41 21.77
CA GLU A 17 13.09 0.15 20.35
C GLU A 17 11.74 0.74 19.88
N GLY A 18 11.62 1.66 18.91
CA GLY A 18 12.59 2.29 18.03
C GLY A 18 11.97 3.55 17.42
N VAL A 19 12.42 4.70 17.91
CA VAL A 19 12.22 6.01 17.28
C VAL A 19 13.15 6.08 16.07
N LYS A 20 12.58 6.22 14.88
CA LYS A 20 13.10 6.79 13.62
C LYS A 20 11.89 6.68 12.68
N TYR A 21 11.33 7.72 12.08
CA TYR A 21 11.98 8.56 11.10
C TYR A 21 11.24 9.90 11.01
N TYR A 22 11.94 10.99 11.29
CA TYR A 22 11.53 12.33 10.93
C TYR A 22 12.72 13.05 10.29
N LYS A 23 12.42 13.77 9.20
CA LYS A 23 13.26 14.73 8.46
C LYS A 23 14.40 14.14 7.64
N ARG A 24 14.30 14.33 6.31
CA ARG A 24 15.06 15.41 5.64
C ARG A 24 14.65 15.53 4.17
N SER A 25 13.76 16.47 3.89
CA SER A 25 13.75 17.17 2.62
C SER A 25 14.82 18.28 2.64
N GLN A 26 15.27 18.65 1.45
CA GLN A 26 16.21 19.71 1.10
C GLN A 26 17.68 19.32 0.92
N ARG A 27 18.02 19.31 -0.38
CA ARG A 27 19.11 20.09 -0.98
C ARG A 27 20.48 19.45 -0.94
N ASN A 28 20.79 18.73 -2.02
CA ASN A 28 22.12 18.75 -2.63
C ASN A 28 22.00 18.81 -4.16
N LYS A 29 22.01 20.04 -4.68
CA LYS A 29 22.58 20.39 -5.98
C LYS A 29 24.10 20.51 -5.77
N ALA A 30 24.89 19.70 -6.47
CA ALA A 30 26.19 20.03 -7.06
C ALA A 30 26.95 18.73 -7.37
N GLY A 31 27.29 18.48 -8.65
CA GLY A 31 28.06 17.28 -9.02
C GLY A 31 28.17 16.99 -10.52
N SER A 32 28.52 18.01 -11.31
CA SER A 32 29.35 18.03 -12.53
C SER A 32 29.82 16.73 -13.24
N GLN A 33 29.66 16.76 -14.58
CA GLN A 33 30.58 16.34 -15.68
C GLN A 33 30.51 14.94 -16.30
N GLY A 34 30.44 14.92 -17.65
CA GLY A 34 31.00 13.84 -18.49
C GLY A 34 30.32 13.61 -19.84
N SER A 35 30.72 14.35 -20.88
CA SER A 35 30.29 14.17 -22.28
C SER A 35 31.07 13.05 -23.00
N GLY A 36 30.42 12.26 -23.87
CA GLY A 36 31.09 11.38 -24.85
C GLY A 36 30.10 10.53 -25.68
N PRO A 37 30.38 10.18 -26.96
CA PRO A 37 29.35 10.03 -27.99
C PRO A 37 28.89 8.58 -28.29
N ARG A 38 27.69 8.50 -28.89
CA ARG A 38 27.05 7.32 -29.50
C ARG A 38 27.88 6.67 -30.62
N PRO A 39 27.62 5.38 -30.87
CA PRO A 39 27.35 4.92 -32.24
C PRO A 39 26.07 4.07 -32.34
N SER A 40 25.47 4.12 -33.53
CA SER A 40 24.26 3.40 -33.95
C SER A 40 24.60 2.11 -34.69
N GLY A 41 23.79 1.04 -34.56
CA GLY A 41 23.83 -0.16 -35.42
C GLY A 41 22.84 -1.26 -34.98
N PRO A 42 22.33 -2.14 -35.87
CA PRO A 42 20.88 -2.33 -36.07
C PRO A 42 20.24 -3.66 -35.61
N SER A 43 18.90 -3.67 -35.70
CA SER A 43 17.85 -4.70 -35.48
C SER A 43 18.18 -6.19 -35.59
N GLN A 44 17.58 -7.00 -34.70
CA GLN A 44 16.59 -8.05 -35.01
C GLN A 44 16.21 -8.86 -33.75
N GLY A 45 14.92 -9.15 -33.59
CA GLY A 45 14.46 -10.17 -32.65
C GLY A 45 13.10 -9.90 -32.03
N ASP A 46 12.04 -10.03 -32.83
CA ASP A 46 10.65 -10.14 -32.36
C ASP A 46 10.49 -11.39 -31.48
N GLY A 47 10.81 -11.24 -30.19
CA GLY A 47 10.44 -12.17 -29.14
C GLY A 47 9.23 -11.62 -28.42
N ARG A 48 8.03 -11.98 -28.87
CA ARG A 48 6.77 -11.81 -28.13
C ARG A 48 6.92 -12.48 -26.77
N SER A 49 7.41 -11.73 -25.79
CA SER A 49 7.27 -12.06 -24.38
C SER A 49 5.79 -11.88 -24.08
N SER A 50 5.06 -12.97 -24.27
CA SER A 50 3.72 -13.14 -23.73
C SER A 50 3.89 -13.27 -22.22
N GLY A 51 4.22 -12.15 -21.55
CA GLY A 51 3.94 -12.04 -20.13
C GLY A 51 2.44 -12.25 -19.94
N PRO A 52 1.99 -12.86 -18.82
CA PRO A 52 0.56 -12.99 -18.57
C PRO A 52 -0.01 -11.59 -18.66
N ALA A 53 -0.92 -11.39 -19.62
CA ALA A 53 -1.63 -10.14 -19.75
C ALA A 53 -2.36 -9.96 -18.42
N ALA A 54 -1.83 -9.11 -17.53
CA ALA A 54 -2.58 -8.56 -16.42
C ALA A 54 -3.93 -8.18 -17.02
N ALA A 55 -4.99 -8.85 -16.56
CA ALA A 55 -6.30 -8.82 -17.20
C ALA A 55 -6.65 -7.36 -17.53
N ARG A 56 -6.60 -7.02 -18.82
CA ARG A 56 -7.02 -5.70 -19.29
C ARG A 56 -8.47 -5.56 -18.83
N GLY A 57 -8.84 -4.43 -18.23
CA GLY A 57 -10.06 -4.21 -17.44
C GLY A 57 -11.43 -4.47 -18.09
N GLY A 58 -11.51 -5.21 -19.20
CA GLY A 58 -12.76 -5.59 -19.88
C GLY A 58 -13.66 -6.55 -19.09
N ASP A 59 -13.10 -7.33 -18.16
CA ASP A 59 -13.87 -8.29 -17.33
C ASP A 59 -14.10 -7.79 -15.89
N TYR A 60 -13.77 -6.53 -15.58
CA TYR A 60 -13.94 -6.00 -14.24
C TYR A 60 -15.43 -5.81 -13.90
N PRO A 61 -15.99 -6.53 -12.91
CA PRO A 61 -17.41 -6.46 -12.59
C PRO A 61 -17.79 -5.22 -11.77
N GLY A 62 -16.84 -4.32 -11.52
CA GLY A 62 -16.99 -3.17 -10.64
C GLY A 62 -16.52 -3.43 -9.20
N ASP A 63 -16.44 -2.35 -8.43
CA ASP A 63 -16.08 -2.39 -7.01
C ASP A 63 -17.11 -3.19 -6.19
N TYR A 64 -16.65 -3.82 -5.11
CA TYR A 64 -17.51 -4.52 -4.18
C TYR A 64 -18.26 -3.51 -3.29
N ARG A 65 -19.56 -3.74 -3.09
CA ARG A 65 -20.49 -2.88 -2.31
C ARG A 65 -21.22 -3.65 -1.20
N GLY A 66 -20.80 -4.89 -0.94
CA GLY A 66 -21.40 -5.72 0.10
C GLY A 66 -20.70 -5.55 1.45
N PRO A 67 -21.16 -6.27 2.49
CA PRO A 67 -20.45 -6.32 3.76
C PRO A 67 -19.06 -6.95 3.57
N VAL A 68 -18.03 -6.30 4.11
CA VAL A 68 -16.66 -6.82 4.08
C VAL A 68 -16.43 -7.67 5.33
N ASN A 69 -16.47 -8.98 5.17
CA ASN A 69 -16.11 -9.91 6.24
C ASN A 69 -14.61 -10.16 6.20
N VAL A 70 -13.89 -9.48 7.09
CA VAL A 70 -12.44 -9.52 7.11
C VAL A 70 -11.95 -10.65 8.03
N SER A 71 -11.01 -11.47 7.53
CA SER A 71 -10.30 -12.48 8.32
C SER A 71 -8.79 -12.29 8.15
N TYR A 72 -7.98 -12.49 9.19
CA TYR A 72 -6.52 -12.47 9.04
C TYR A 72 -5.98 -13.89 8.98
N ALA A 73 -5.52 -14.30 7.80
CA ALA A 73 -4.94 -15.61 7.54
C ALA A 73 -3.94 -15.54 6.37
N PRO A 74 -2.86 -14.73 6.47
CA PRO A 74 -1.87 -14.63 5.40
C PRO A 74 -1.05 -15.92 5.29
N ASP A 75 -0.78 -16.36 4.07
CA ASP A 75 0.07 -17.51 3.76
C ASP A 75 0.71 -17.31 2.38
N LEU A 76 2.04 -17.11 2.35
CA LEU A 76 2.78 -16.77 1.14
C LEU A 76 3.01 -18.01 0.24
N ASP A 77 1.94 -18.74 -0.07
CA ASP A 77 1.93 -19.96 -0.87
C ASP A 77 1.76 -19.69 -2.38
N GLY A 78 1.43 -18.45 -2.73
CA GLY A 78 1.22 -17.97 -4.09
C GLY A 78 -0.23 -17.62 -4.42
N ASP A 79 -1.19 -17.99 -3.57
CA ASP A 79 -2.53 -17.44 -3.58
C ASP A 79 -2.56 -16.08 -2.86
N ALA A 80 -3.59 -15.29 -3.15
CA ALA A 80 -3.75 -13.96 -2.56
C ALA A 80 -4.69 -14.07 -1.36
N ASP A 81 -4.11 -14.19 -0.17
CA ASP A 81 -4.86 -14.49 1.05
C ASP A 81 -5.07 -13.27 1.97
N PRO A 82 -6.17 -13.27 2.75
CA PRO A 82 -6.49 -12.15 3.63
C PRO A 82 -5.38 -11.83 4.65
N GLY A 83 -4.90 -10.59 4.62
CA GLY A 83 -3.74 -10.14 5.39
C GLY A 83 -2.49 -9.91 4.55
N GLU A 84 -2.49 -10.35 3.29
CA GLU A 84 -1.39 -10.10 2.36
C GLU A 84 -1.54 -8.80 1.60
N VAL A 85 -0.43 -8.14 1.34
CA VAL A 85 -0.31 -7.03 0.39
C VAL A 85 0.29 -7.57 -0.89
N VAL A 86 -0.48 -7.51 -1.97
CA VAL A 86 -0.10 -7.99 -3.30
C VAL A 86 -0.07 -6.86 -4.31
N TRP A 87 0.72 -7.03 -5.37
CA TRP A 87 0.74 -6.10 -6.49
C TRP A 87 -0.22 -6.55 -7.60
N GLY A 88 -1.07 -5.65 -8.05
CA GLY A 88 -2.01 -5.93 -9.13
C GLY A 88 -2.61 -4.68 -9.76
N TRP A 89 -3.34 -4.92 -10.86
CA TRP A 89 -4.00 -3.86 -11.62
C TRP A 89 -5.20 -3.30 -10.85
N VAL A 90 -5.14 -2.03 -10.46
CA VAL A 90 -6.24 -1.31 -9.83
C VAL A 90 -6.90 -0.36 -10.82
N PRO A 91 -8.19 -0.53 -11.14
CA PRO A 91 -8.90 0.34 -12.08
C PRO A 91 -9.13 1.74 -11.53
N TYR A 92 -9.15 2.75 -12.41
CA TYR A 92 -9.56 4.12 -12.07
C TYR A 92 -11.08 4.18 -11.88
N GLU A 93 -11.58 5.02 -10.97
CA GLU A 93 -13.02 5.10 -10.65
C GLU A 93 -13.84 5.64 -11.81
N GLU A 94 -13.28 6.58 -12.57
CA GLU A 94 -13.97 7.28 -13.66
C GLU A 94 -14.01 6.44 -14.94
N ASP A 95 -13.04 5.53 -15.11
CA ASP A 95 -12.89 4.68 -16.28
C ASP A 95 -12.16 3.39 -15.90
N HIS A 96 -12.93 2.32 -15.65
CA HIS A 96 -12.39 1.02 -15.28
C HIS A 96 -11.59 0.33 -16.40
N SER A 97 -11.67 0.81 -17.65
CA SER A 97 -10.80 0.32 -18.72
C SER A 97 -9.35 0.79 -18.55
N GLN A 98 -9.17 1.84 -17.76
CA GLN A 98 -7.89 2.36 -17.32
C GLN A 98 -7.62 2.02 -15.86
N GLY A 99 -6.34 2.11 -15.49
CA GLY A 99 -5.89 1.73 -14.17
C GLY A 99 -4.38 1.84 -14.06
N LYS A 100 -3.87 1.36 -12.95
CA LYS A 100 -2.43 1.25 -12.71
C LYS A 100 -2.13 0.10 -11.77
N ASP A 101 -0.90 -0.39 -11.87
CA ASP A 101 -0.37 -1.38 -10.93
C ASP A 101 -0.15 -0.74 -9.55
N ARG A 102 -0.65 -1.37 -8.49
CA ARG A 102 -0.53 -0.87 -7.11
C ARG A 102 -0.39 -2.01 -6.11
N PRO A 103 0.31 -1.78 -4.98
CA PRO A 103 0.17 -2.62 -3.81
C PRO A 103 -1.26 -2.49 -3.26
N SER A 104 -1.89 -3.61 -2.92
CA SER A 104 -3.24 -3.66 -2.38
C SER A 104 -3.33 -4.74 -1.29
N LEU A 105 -3.96 -4.42 -0.17
CA LEU A 105 -4.20 -5.35 0.93
C LEU A 105 -5.40 -6.23 0.61
N ILE A 106 -5.23 -7.54 0.64
CA ILE A 106 -6.31 -8.50 0.53
C ILE A 106 -7.05 -8.58 1.86
N VAL A 107 -8.38 -8.44 1.81
CA VAL A 107 -9.26 -8.43 2.99
C VAL A 107 -10.30 -9.53 2.97
N GLY A 108 -10.50 -10.21 1.83
CA GLY A 108 -11.51 -11.26 1.70
C GLY A 108 -11.65 -11.77 0.27
N LYS A 109 -12.73 -12.50 0.01
CA LYS A 109 -13.06 -13.09 -1.31
C LYS A 109 -14.54 -12.83 -1.66
N ASP A 110 -14.83 -12.67 -2.95
CA ASP A 110 -16.18 -12.58 -3.52
C ASP A 110 -16.27 -13.48 -4.75
N GLY A 111 -16.76 -14.71 -4.54
CA GLY A 111 -16.77 -15.74 -5.58
C GLY A 111 -15.34 -16.03 -6.07
N ARG A 112 -15.10 -15.77 -7.36
CA ARG A 112 -13.78 -15.94 -8.00
C ARG A 112 -12.81 -14.78 -7.77
N TRP A 113 -13.29 -13.68 -7.20
CA TRP A 113 -12.52 -12.44 -7.02
C TRP A 113 -11.92 -12.39 -5.61
N VAL A 114 -10.75 -11.78 -5.48
CA VAL A 114 -10.26 -11.34 -4.16
C VAL A 114 -10.67 -9.90 -3.93
N LEU A 115 -11.02 -9.59 -2.68
CA LEU A 115 -11.38 -8.25 -2.24
C LEU A 115 -10.13 -7.55 -1.72
N ALA A 116 -9.86 -6.37 -2.25
CA ALA A 116 -8.63 -5.64 -1.96
C ALA A 116 -8.88 -4.17 -1.67
N LEU A 117 -8.05 -3.61 -0.79
CA LEU A 117 -7.98 -2.18 -0.50
C LEU A 117 -6.66 -1.62 -1.04
N MET A 118 -6.71 -0.56 -1.83
CA MET A 118 -5.50 -0.03 -2.45
C MET A 118 -4.62 0.74 -1.48
N LEU A 119 -3.30 0.59 -1.63
CA LEU A 119 -2.29 1.35 -0.92
C LEU A 119 -1.72 2.48 -1.79
N THR A 120 -1.17 3.50 -1.13
CA THR A 120 -0.45 4.60 -1.77
C THR A 120 0.64 5.13 -0.83
N SER A 121 1.77 5.56 -1.37
CA SER A 121 2.80 6.30 -0.61
C SER A 121 2.65 7.82 -0.80
N GLN A 122 1.58 8.26 -1.43
CA GLN A 122 1.18 9.67 -1.45
C GLN A 122 0.53 9.99 -0.12
N ASP A 123 0.95 11.11 0.48
CA ASP A 123 0.39 11.65 1.72
C ASP A 123 -0.93 12.37 1.39
N HIS A 124 -2.06 11.76 1.76
CA HIS A 124 -3.39 12.38 1.69
C HIS A 124 -3.81 12.95 3.04
N ILE A 125 -3.37 12.35 4.14
CA ILE A 125 -3.81 12.71 5.48
C ILE A 125 -2.64 12.88 6.46
N PRO A 126 -2.59 13.98 7.22
CA PRO A 126 -1.60 14.10 8.28
C PRO A 126 -1.88 13.06 9.38
N GLY A 127 -0.86 12.68 10.14
CA GLY A 127 -1.03 11.86 11.34
C GLY A 127 0.04 10.79 11.50
N GLY A 128 -0.11 9.97 12.54
CA GLY A 128 0.65 8.74 12.74
C GLY A 128 -0.08 7.51 12.20
N VAL A 129 0.62 6.37 12.23
CA VAL A 129 0.07 5.05 11.90
C VAL A 129 -1.20 4.77 12.70
N GLY A 130 -2.23 4.26 12.03
CA GLY A 130 -3.55 3.96 12.58
C GLY A 130 -4.53 5.13 12.61
N GLU A 131 -4.07 6.36 12.35
CA GLU A 131 -4.98 7.49 12.27
C GLU A 131 -5.77 7.45 10.96
N VAL A 132 -7.10 7.52 11.10
CA VAL A 132 -8.06 7.56 10.00
C VAL A 132 -8.56 8.99 9.81
N ARG A 133 -8.52 9.49 8.59
CA ARG A 133 -9.06 10.80 8.20
C ARG A 133 -9.64 10.74 6.79
N GLU A 134 -10.40 11.77 6.46
CA GLU A 134 -10.97 11.95 5.12
C GLU A 134 -10.33 13.18 4.48
N ASP A 135 -10.02 13.06 3.18
CA ASP A 135 -9.80 14.22 2.33
C ASP A 135 -11.09 14.54 1.54
N ARG A 136 -10.99 15.37 0.51
CA ARG A 136 -12.15 15.74 -0.32
C ARG A 136 -12.75 14.59 -1.14
N HIS A 137 -12.05 13.48 -1.28
CA HIS A 137 -12.34 12.41 -2.25
C HIS A 137 -12.46 11.03 -1.61
N ALA A 138 -11.76 10.78 -0.51
CA ALA A 138 -11.69 9.44 0.07
C ALA A 138 -11.34 9.42 1.57
N ARG A 139 -11.66 8.29 2.19
CA ARG A 139 -11.28 7.94 3.57
C ARG A 139 -9.98 7.13 3.58
N TRP A 140 -8.99 7.62 4.29
CA TRP A 140 -7.64 7.08 4.34
C TRP A 140 -7.24 6.70 5.75
N MET A 141 -6.35 5.72 5.88
CA MET A 141 -5.65 5.40 7.12
C MET A 141 -4.15 5.31 6.89
N ASN A 142 -3.36 5.92 7.78
CA ASN A 142 -1.92 5.76 7.79
C ASN A 142 -1.55 4.32 8.20
N ILE A 143 -0.76 3.61 7.40
CA ILE A 143 -0.32 2.23 7.71
C ILE A 143 1.20 2.12 7.94
N GLY A 144 1.93 3.21 7.76
CA GLY A 144 3.38 3.22 7.94
C GLY A 144 4.12 2.58 6.77
N SER A 145 5.34 2.10 7.02
CA SER A 145 6.19 1.46 6.01
C SER A 145 6.13 -0.05 6.14
N GLY A 146 6.37 -0.77 5.03
CA GLY A 146 6.51 -2.22 5.02
C GLY A 146 7.09 -2.73 3.71
N ASP A 147 7.26 -4.04 3.62
CA ASP A 147 7.95 -4.71 2.50
C ASP A 147 7.23 -4.56 1.16
N TRP A 148 5.97 -4.13 1.17
CA TRP A 148 5.20 -3.76 -0.03
C TRP A 148 5.76 -2.54 -0.78
N ASP A 149 6.62 -1.73 -0.15
CA ASP A 149 7.34 -0.64 -0.82
C ASP A 149 8.85 -0.85 -0.65
N SER A 150 9.55 -1.14 -1.76
CA SER A 150 11.00 -1.37 -1.79
C SER A 150 11.83 -0.16 -1.33
N GLN A 151 11.27 1.05 -1.36
CA GLN A 151 11.91 2.26 -0.83
C GLN A 151 11.61 2.47 0.66
N GLY A 152 10.76 1.62 1.26
CA GLY A 152 10.37 1.69 2.67
C GLY A 152 9.62 2.97 3.03
N ARG A 153 8.90 3.57 2.07
CA ARG A 153 8.19 4.84 2.30
C ARG A 153 6.94 4.60 3.14
N PRO A 154 6.58 5.55 4.03
CA PRO A 154 5.28 5.55 4.68
C PRO A 154 4.17 5.49 3.64
N SER A 155 3.16 4.69 3.94
CA SER A 155 2.02 4.41 3.07
C SER A 155 0.71 4.65 3.81
N GLU A 156 -0.33 4.86 3.02
CA GLU A 156 -1.72 4.99 3.42
C GLU A 156 -2.54 3.95 2.67
N ILE A 157 -3.67 3.56 3.27
CA ILE A 157 -4.65 2.65 2.69
C ILE A 157 -6.01 3.35 2.56
N ARG A 158 -6.68 3.15 1.42
CA ARG A 158 -8.04 3.66 1.22
C ARG A 158 -9.06 2.71 1.83
N LEU A 159 -9.96 3.22 2.66
CA LEU A 159 -10.90 2.43 3.45
C LEU A 159 -12.32 2.36 2.87
N ASP A 160 -12.67 3.26 1.95
CA ASP A 160 -14.02 3.45 1.42
C ASP A 160 -14.19 2.90 -0.02
N ARG A 161 -13.23 2.10 -0.49
CA ARG A 161 -13.23 1.52 -1.84
C ARG A 161 -12.65 0.11 -1.83
N VAL A 162 -13.54 -0.88 -1.96
CA VAL A 162 -13.17 -2.29 -2.02
C VAL A 162 -13.14 -2.76 -3.48
N ILE A 163 -11.96 -3.09 -3.97
CA ILE A 163 -11.70 -3.48 -5.36
C ILE A 163 -11.78 -4.99 -5.50
N ARG A 164 -12.31 -5.48 -6.62
CA ARG A 164 -12.26 -6.91 -7.00
C ARG A 164 -11.07 -7.18 -7.91
N LEU A 165 -10.08 -7.92 -7.42
CA LEU A 165 -8.95 -8.33 -8.25
C LEU A 165 -9.15 -9.75 -8.78
N ASP A 166 -8.83 -9.97 -10.05
CA ASP A 166 -8.73 -11.33 -10.60
C ASP A 166 -7.45 -11.97 -10.02
N PRO A 167 -7.54 -13.11 -9.31
CA PRO A 167 -6.35 -13.80 -8.78
C PRO A 167 -5.27 -14.06 -9.84
N GLN A 168 -5.66 -14.27 -11.10
CA GLN A 168 -4.74 -14.52 -12.21
C GLN A 168 -4.01 -13.24 -12.68
N SER A 169 -4.49 -12.07 -12.30
CA SER A 169 -3.89 -10.77 -12.63
C SER A 169 -2.89 -10.28 -11.57
N ILE A 170 -2.82 -10.98 -10.43
CA ILE A 170 -1.96 -10.63 -9.30
C ILE A 170 -0.52 -11.04 -9.63
N ARG A 171 0.42 -10.15 -9.33
CA ARG A 171 1.85 -10.40 -9.45
C ARG A 171 2.34 -11.10 -8.19
N ARG A 172 3.32 -12.00 -8.34
CA ARG A 172 3.94 -12.77 -7.24
C ARG A 172 4.89 -11.93 -6.37
N GLU A 173 4.52 -10.68 -6.11
CA GLU A 173 5.21 -9.77 -5.19
C GLU A 173 4.24 -9.54 -4.04
N GLY A 174 4.29 -10.45 -3.06
CA GLY A 174 3.46 -10.45 -1.87
C GLY A 174 4.28 -10.07 -0.63
N SER A 175 3.64 -9.42 0.33
CA SER A 175 4.16 -9.22 1.68
C SER A 175 3.03 -9.36 2.70
N VAL A 176 3.35 -9.51 3.98
CA VAL A 176 2.32 -9.68 5.01
C VAL A 176 2.12 -8.37 5.76
N MET A 177 0.87 -7.91 5.84
CA MET A 177 0.49 -6.78 6.68
C MET A 177 0.61 -7.17 8.16
N PRO A 178 1.22 -6.35 9.04
CA PRO A 178 1.20 -6.59 10.47
C PRO A 178 -0.23 -6.75 10.98
N ARG A 179 -0.46 -7.77 11.81
CA ARG A 179 -1.79 -8.13 12.30
C ARG A 179 -2.49 -6.95 12.98
N GLU A 180 -1.77 -6.17 13.77
CA GLU A 180 -2.31 -5.03 14.51
C GLU A 180 -2.83 -3.93 13.57
N ILE A 181 -2.15 -3.71 12.43
CA ILE A 181 -2.58 -2.74 11.42
C ILE A 181 -3.77 -3.29 10.65
N PHE A 182 -3.74 -4.57 10.31
CA PHE A 182 -4.86 -5.23 9.64
C PHE A 182 -6.15 -5.16 10.47
N GLU A 183 -6.09 -5.40 11.77
CA GLU A 183 -7.25 -5.30 12.65
C GLU A 183 -7.82 -3.88 12.70
N GLN A 184 -6.96 -2.84 12.63
CA GLN A 184 -7.40 -1.46 12.52
C GLN A 184 -8.07 -1.17 11.17
N VAL A 185 -7.54 -1.70 10.06
CA VAL A 185 -8.19 -1.64 8.75
C VAL A 185 -9.56 -2.30 8.83
N ALA A 186 -9.63 -3.52 9.37
CA ALA A 186 -10.87 -4.29 9.47
C ALA A 186 -11.95 -3.56 10.27
N GLY A 187 -11.57 -2.85 11.34
CA GLY A 187 -12.48 -2.04 12.14
C GLY A 187 -12.96 -0.75 11.46
N ASN A 188 -12.36 -0.36 10.32
CA ASN A 188 -12.65 0.89 9.65
C ASN A 188 -13.08 0.75 8.19
N VAL A 189 -12.94 -0.41 7.55
CA VAL A 189 -13.34 -0.57 6.14
C VAL A 189 -14.85 -0.42 5.95
N ASP A 190 -15.24 0.29 4.90
CA ASP A 190 -16.63 0.43 4.47
C ASP A 190 -16.68 0.34 2.93
N ALA A 191 -17.53 -0.52 2.38
CA ALA A 191 -17.62 -0.69 0.93
C ALA A 191 -18.45 0.42 0.25
N GLY A 192 -19.14 1.26 1.03
CA GLY A 192 -20.06 2.29 0.56
C GLY A 192 -21.44 1.75 0.21
#